data_AF-A0A916SN69-F1
#
_entry.id   AF-A0A916SN69-F1
#
_cell.length_a   1.000
_cell.length_b   1.000
_cell.length_c   1.000
_cell.angle_alpha   90.00
_cell.angle_beta   90.00
_cell.angle_gamma   90.00
#
_symmetry.space_group_name_H-M   'P 1'
#
loop_
_entity.id
_entity.type
_entity.pdbx_description
1 polymer ?
#
loop_
_entity_poly.entity_id
_entity_poly.type
_entity_poly.pdbx_seq_one_letter_code
_entity_poly.pdbx_strand_id
1 'polypeptide(L)'
;MTQFPDHGINDPDRDAGDAQGLRPAEGLLAGTLALMTGQAQACCEGQRALMVKKIVANLLMLSRHPGAPPNFRAIAANLHPMWVRLLQQGPDQPQPGPAPTHRSDFDIHRVLWHTTSETLQ
;
A
#
# COMPACT_ATOMS: atom_id res chain seq x y z
N MET A 1 40.19 -10.74 42.62
CA MET A 1 38.92 -10.02 42.38
C MET A 1 38.84 -9.74 40.89
N THR A 2 38.04 -10.54 40.19
CA THR A 2 37.84 -10.53 38.73
C THR A 2 36.91 -9.37 38.35
N GLN A 3 37.40 -8.42 37.57
CA GLN A 3 36.57 -7.43 36.86
C GLN A 3 36.09 -8.06 35.56
N PHE A 4 34.78 -8.22 35.40
CA PHE A 4 34.13 -8.56 34.14
C PHE A 4 33.93 -7.27 33.34
N PRO A 5 34.22 -7.24 32.03
CA PRO A 5 33.83 -6.11 31.19
C PRO A 5 32.32 -6.13 30.97
N ASP A 6 31.69 -4.99 31.25
CA ASP A 6 30.30 -4.68 30.92
C ASP A 6 30.11 -4.84 29.40
N HIS A 7 29.52 -5.95 29.00
CA HIS A 7 29.03 -6.11 27.65
C HIS A 7 27.87 -5.14 27.48
N GLY A 8 28.18 -3.99 26.89
CA GLY A 8 27.19 -3.09 26.31
C GLY A 8 26.30 -3.91 25.38
N ILE A 9 25.12 -4.24 25.90
CA ILE A 9 24.01 -4.82 25.17
C ILE A 9 23.68 -3.79 24.08
N ASN A 10 24.24 -4.01 22.89
CA ASN A 10 23.68 -3.48 21.67
C ASN A 10 22.31 -4.15 21.55
N ASP A 11 21.27 -3.43 21.98
CA ASP A 11 19.88 -3.80 21.78
C ASP A 11 19.49 -3.30 20.37
N PRO A 12 19.41 -4.16 19.34
CA PRO A 12 18.97 -3.74 18.01
C PRO A 12 17.45 -3.54 17.91
N ASP A 13 16.69 -3.64 19.00
CA ASP A 13 15.22 -3.67 18.96
C ASP A 13 14.53 -2.31 19.17
N ARG A 14 15.27 -1.21 18.96
CA ARG A 14 14.78 0.16 19.18
C ARG A 14 14.00 0.76 18.02
N ASP A 15 13.78 0.02 16.94
CA ASP A 15 13.09 0.53 15.74
C ASP A 15 11.59 0.15 15.69
N ALA A 16 11.10 -0.65 16.64
CA ALA A 16 9.67 -0.96 16.77
C ALA A 16 8.90 0.03 17.67
N GLY A 17 9.58 1.03 18.25
CA GLY A 17 9.05 1.93 19.30
C GLY A 17 8.27 3.15 18.79
N ASP A 18 8.32 3.45 17.49
CA ASP A 18 7.72 4.67 16.94
C ASP A 18 6.21 4.55 16.70
N ALA A 19 5.67 3.32 16.69
CA ALA A 19 4.24 3.09 16.45
C ALA A 19 3.38 3.28 17.72
N GLN A 20 3.95 3.08 18.91
CA GLN A 20 3.24 3.18 20.19
C GLN A 20 2.91 4.62 20.58
N GLY A 21 3.55 5.62 19.96
CA GLY A 21 3.29 7.04 20.19
C GLY A 21 2.22 7.67 19.28
N LEU A 22 1.75 6.94 18.25
CA LEU A 22 0.83 7.49 17.26
C LEU A 22 -0.59 7.61 17.82
N ARG A 23 -1.29 8.69 17.48
CA ARG A 23 -2.73 8.77 17.78
C ARG A 23 -3.46 7.65 17.06
N PRO A 24 -4.58 7.12 17.58
CA PRO A 24 -5.28 5.98 16.97
C PRO A 24 -5.59 6.15 15.47
N ALA A 25 -5.91 7.37 15.04
CA ALA A 25 -6.13 7.69 13.63
C ALA A 25 -4.85 7.60 12.78
N GLU A 26 -3.72 8.03 13.33
CA GLU A 26 -2.41 8.01 12.65
C GLU A 26 -1.87 6.59 12.58
N GLY A 27 -2.03 5.79 13.63
CA GLY A 27 -1.70 4.36 13.60
C GLY A 27 -2.53 3.62 12.56
N LEU A 28 -3.83 3.89 12.47
CA LEU A 28 -4.70 3.31 11.44
C LEU A 28 -4.29 3.76 10.03
N LEU A 29 -3.89 5.02 9.84
CA LEU A 29 -3.38 5.53 8.57
C LEU A 29 -2.06 4.85 8.19
N ALA A 30 -1.09 4.81 9.10
CA ALA A 30 0.21 4.18 8.89
C ALA A 30 0.05 2.69 8.54
N GLY A 31 -0.79 1.96 9.30
CA GLY A 31 -1.11 0.57 9.00
C GLY A 31 -1.81 0.38 7.65
N THR A 32 -2.65 1.34 7.24
CA THR A 32 -3.30 1.32 5.92
C THR A 32 -2.28 1.52 4.80
N LEU A 33 -1.34 2.45 4.95
CA LEU A 33 -0.26 2.66 3.98
C LEU A 33 0.67 1.45 3.90
N ALA A 34 1.05 0.89 5.05
CA ALA A 34 1.85 -0.34 5.10
C ALA A 34 1.13 -1.51 4.39
N LEU A 35 -0.19 -1.65 4.57
CA LEU A 35 -0.99 -2.65 3.86
C LEU A 35 -1.08 -2.40 2.35
N MET A 36 -1.24 -1.14 1.92
CA MET A 36 -1.23 -0.80 0.49
C MET A 36 0.11 -1.14 -0.15
N THR A 37 1.22 -0.85 0.53
CA THR A 37 2.57 -1.22 0.10
C THR A 37 2.75 -2.74 0.05
N GLY A 38 2.31 -3.44 1.10
CA GLY A 38 2.34 -4.90 1.14
C GLY A 38 1.48 -5.55 0.04
N GLN A 39 0.35 -4.93 -0.32
CA GLN A 39 -0.52 -5.42 -1.39
C GLN A 39 0.14 -5.34 -2.76
N ALA A 40 0.93 -4.28 -3.00
CA ALA A 40 1.72 -4.13 -4.23
C ALA A 40 2.87 -5.16 -4.32
N GLN A 41 3.38 -5.63 -3.18
CA GLN A 41 4.50 -6.57 -3.09
C GLN A 41 4.09 -8.04 -2.88
N ALA A 42 2.81 -8.33 -2.64
CA ALA A 42 2.35 -9.67 -2.32
C ALA A 42 2.49 -10.64 -3.51
N CYS A 43 3.03 -11.84 -3.24
CA CYS A 43 3.33 -12.87 -4.24
C CYS A 43 2.11 -13.46 -4.95
N CYS A 44 0.96 -13.43 -4.28
CA CYS A 44 -0.09 -14.41 -4.49
C CYS A 44 -1.45 -13.71 -4.50
N GLU A 45 -2.29 -14.04 -5.47
CA GLU A 45 -3.57 -13.34 -5.70
C GLU A 45 -4.54 -13.44 -4.51
N GLY A 46 -4.58 -14.59 -3.83
CA GLY A 46 -5.38 -14.77 -2.63
C GLY A 46 -4.98 -13.80 -1.50
N GLN A 47 -3.68 -13.63 -1.27
CA GLN A 47 -3.15 -12.70 -0.27
C GLN A 47 -3.44 -11.25 -0.68
N ARG A 48 -3.26 -10.92 -1.97
CA ARG A 48 -3.62 -9.59 -2.50
C ARG A 48 -5.09 -9.27 -2.28
N ALA A 49 -5.99 -10.22 -2.56
CA ALA A 49 -7.43 -10.03 -2.37
C ALA A 49 -7.80 -9.79 -0.89
N LEU A 50 -7.20 -10.54 0.04
CA LEU A 50 -7.41 -10.33 1.48
C LEU A 50 -6.89 -8.96 1.94
N MET A 51 -5.72 -8.52 1.45
CA MET A 51 -5.20 -7.18 1.76
C MET A 51 -6.10 -6.08 1.20
N VAL A 52 -6.59 -6.19 -0.04
CA VAL A 52 -7.53 -5.23 -0.63
C VAL A 52 -8.79 -5.10 0.23
N LYS A 53 -9.37 -6.22 0.71
CA LYS A 53 -10.52 -6.19 1.63
C LYS A 53 -10.21 -5.40 2.90
N LYS A 54 -9.02 -5.61 3.49
CA LYS A 54 -8.60 -4.90 4.70
C LYS A 54 -8.38 -3.41 4.45
N ILE A 55 -7.77 -3.05 3.32
CA ILE A 55 -7.55 -1.67 2.89
C ILE A 55 -8.90 -0.94 2.77
N VAL A 56 -9.87 -1.54 2.08
CA VAL A 56 -11.23 -0.97 1.94
C VAL A 56 -11.86 -0.71 3.31
N ALA A 57 -11.83 -1.70 4.21
CA ALA A 57 -12.39 -1.53 5.55
C ALA A 57 -11.70 -0.41 6.35
N ASN A 58 -10.37 -0.35 6.32
CA ASN A 58 -9.61 0.67 7.03
C ASN A 58 -9.87 2.08 6.48
N LEU A 59 -9.98 2.24 5.14
CA LEU A 59 -10.30 3.53 4.52
C LEU A 59 -11.69 4.02 4.92
N LEU A 60 -12.66 3.10 5.01
CA LEU A 60 -13.99 3.44 5.51
C LEU A 60 -13.94 3.92 6.96
N MET A 61 -13.19 3.21 7.82
CA MET A 61 -12.99 3.59 9.21
C MET A 61 -12.30 4.96 9.31
N LEU A 62 -11.22 5.20 8.56
CA LEU A 62 -10.50 6.48 8.55
C LEU A 62 -11.39 7.64 8.09
N SER A 63 -12.19 7.45 7.05
CA SER A 63 -13.09 8.51 6.55
C SER A 63 -14.13 8.96 7.58
N ARG A 64 -14.49 8.07 8.52
CA ARG A 64 -15.50 8.30 9.57
C ARG A 64 -14.89 8.54 10.95
N HIS A 65 -13.57 8.44 11.10
CA HIS A 65 -12.92 8.47 12.41
C HIS A 65 -12.98 9.90 13.00
N PRO A 66 -13.53 10.09 14.20
CA PRO A 66 -13.74 11.43 14.77
C PRO A 66 -12.43 12.14 15.10
N GLY A 67 -11.38 11.39 15.46
CA GLY A 67 -10.05 11.92 15.74
C GLY A 67 -9.13 12.05 14.52
N ALA A 68 -9.62 11.76 13.30
CA ALA A 68 -8.81 11.91 12.10
C ALA A 68 -8.84 13.36 11.59
N PRO A 69 -7.70 13.96 11.21
CA PRO A 69 -7.64 15.27 10.57
C PRO A 69 -8.58 15.35 9.36
N PRO A 70 -9.25 16.49 9.13
CA PRO A 70 -10.22 16.64 8.04
C PRO A 70 -9.68 16.21 6.67
N ASN A 71 -8.41 16.55 6.39
CA ASN A 71 -7.74 16.19 5.14
C ASN A 71 -7.57 14.66 5.01
N PHE A 72 -7.22 13.96 6.09
CA PHE A 72 -7.07 12.50 6.07
C PHE A 72 -8.40 11.80 5.82
N ARG A 73 -9.48 12.30 6.43
CA ARG A 73 -10.82 11.76 6.16
C ARG A 73 -11.23 11.95 4.71
N ALA A 74 -10.96 13.13 4.13
CA ALA A 74 -11.25 13.42 2.73
C ALA A 74 -10.45 12.50 1.79
N ILE A 75 -9.15 12.34 2.04
CA ILE A 75 -8.29 11.42 1.29
C ILE A 75 -8.82 9.99 1.38
N ALA A 76 -9.16 9.52 2.59
CA ALA A 76 -9.68 8.17 2.79
C ALA A 76 -11.03 7.96 2.09
N ALA A 77 -11.92 8.95 2.13
CA ALA A 77 -13.20 8.92 1.43
C ALA A 77 -13.03 8.86 -0.10
N ASN A 78 -12.02 9.57 -0.64
CA ASN A 78 -11.71 9.56 -2.07
C ASN A 78 -11.06 8.25 -2.53
N LEU A 79 -10.18 7.67 -1.70
CA LEU A 79 -9.52 6.40 -2.01
C LEU A 79 -10.47 5.21 -1.90
N HIS A 80 -11.39 5.22 -0.94
CA HIS A 80 -12.31 4.10 -0.69
C HIS A 80 -12.99 3.54 -1.95
N PRO A 81 -13.68 4.34 -2.80
CA PRO A 81 -14.35 3.80 -4.00
C PRO A 81 -13.37 3.20 -5.02
N MET A 82 -12.14 3.72 -5.11
CA MET A 82 -11.11 3.17 -6.01
C MET A 82 -10.74 1.74 -5.58
N TRP A 83 -10.50 1.53 -4.28
CA TRP A 83 -10.16 0.22 -3.73
C TRP A 83 -11.35 -0.76 -3.74
N VAL A 84 -12.58 -0.27 -3.61
CA VAL A 84 -13.79 -1.10 -3.79
C VAL A 84 -13.88 -1.65 -5.21
N ARG A 85 -13.59 -0.84 -6.23
CA ARG A 85 -13.56 -1.33 -7.62
C ARG A 85 -12.49 -2.41 -7.81
N LEU A 86 -11.30 -2.19 -7.27
CA LEU A 86 -10.22 -3.19 -7.33
C LEU A 86 -10.61 -4.52 -6.66
N LEU A 87 -11.38 -4.47 -5.57
CA LEU A 87 -11.91 -5.67 -4.92
C LEU A 87 -12.92 -6.43 -5.79
N GLN A 88 -13.72 -5.69 -6.57
CA GLN A 88 -14.73 -6.26 -7.47
C GLN A 88 -14.12 -6.85 -8.75
N GLN A 89 -12.95 -6.37 -9.17
CA GLN A 89 -12.17 -6.89 -10.30
C GLN A 89 -11.41 -8.18 -9.97
N GLY A 90 -12.01 -9.09 -9.19
CA GLY A 90 -11.42 -10.37 -8.81
C GLY A 90 -10.96 -11.21 -10.03
N PRO A 91 -10.24 -12.33 -9.78
CA PRO A 91 -9.53 -13.10 -10.81
C PRO A 91 -10.39 -13.68 -11.94
N ASP A 92 -11.72 -13.55 -11.87
CA ASP A 92 -12.71 -14.06 -12.81
C ASP A 92 -13.14 -13.06 -13.88
N GLN A 93 -12.55 -11.86 -13.94
CA GLN A 93 -12.85 -10.95 -15.05
C GLN A 93 -12.11 -11.46 -16.32
N PRO A 94 -12.82 -11.86 -17.39
CA PRO A 94 -12.17 -12.27 -18.62
C PRO A 94 -11.37 -11.08 -19.15
N GLN A 95 -10.05 -11.18 -19.04
CA GLN A 95 -9.15 -10.34 -19.83
C GLN A 95 -9.56 -10.54 -21.30
N PRO A 96 -9.84 -9.47 -22.07
CA PRO A 96 -9.98 -9.60 -23.52
C PRO A 96 -8.66 -10.16 -24.04
N GLY A 97 -8.63 -11.44 -24.41
CA GLY A 97 -7.42 -12.12 -24.83
C GLY A 97 -6.83 -11.44 -26.06
N PRO A 98 -5.50 -11.21 -26.11
CA PRO A 98 -4.85 -10.69 -27.30
C PRO A 98 -4.84 -11.78 -28.39
N ALA A 99 -5.23 -11.40 -29.61
CA ALA A 99 -5.11 -12.23 -30.80
C ALA A 99 -3.64 -12.66 -31.02
N PRO A 100 -3.39 -13.87 -31.58
CA PRO A 100 -2.04 -14.38 -31.71
C PRO A 100 -1.37 -13.80 -32.95
N THR A 101 -0.53 -12.79 -32.79
CA THR A 101 0.49 -12.45 -33.79
C THR A 101 1.84 -12.24 -33.11
N HIS A 102 2.62 -13.32 -33.13
CA HIS A 102 4.05 -13.32 -33.39
C HIS A 102 4.93 -12.27 -32.65
N ARG A 103 5.32 -12.64 -31.43
CA ARG A 103 6.70 -12.62 -30.89
C ARG A 103 7.65 -11.57 -31.49
N SER A 104 7.93 -10.51 -30.71
CA SER A 104 9.27 -10.05 -30.27
C SER A 104 9.16 -8.58 -29.86
N ASP A 105 9.13 -8.29 -28.56
CA ASP A 105 10.02 -7.26 -28.02
C ASP A 105 10.02 -7.32 -26.49
N PHE A 106 11.21 -7.45 -25.94
CA PHE A 106 11.50 -7.26 -24.54
C PHE A 106 11.44 -5.75 -24.27
N ASP A 107 10.28 -5.20 -23.93
CA ASP A 107 10.21 -3.86 -23.34
C ASP A 107 9.02 -3.80 -22.38
N ILE A 108 9.23 -4.07 -21.09
CA ILE A 108 9.39 -3.01 -20.09
C ILE A 108 8.48 -1.82 -20.42
N HIS A 109 7.17 -2.06 -20.39
CA HIS A 109 6.18 -1.02 -20.13
C HIS A 109 6.35 -0.50 -18.70
N ARG A 110 7.49 0.16 -18.45
CA ARG A 110 7.60 1.26 -17.49
C ARG A 110 6.51 2.24 -17.89
N VAL A 111 5.43 2.25 -17.12
CA VAL A 111 4.44 3.32 -17.16
C VAL A 111 5.21 4.62 -16.86
N LEU A 112 5.56 5.35 -17.91
CA LEU A 112 6.24 6.64 -17.81
C LEU A 112 5.20 7.67 -17.38
N TRP A 113 5.23 8.06 -16.11
CA TRP A 113 4.32 9.02 -15.49
C TRP A 113 4.49 10.48 -15.98
N HIS A 114 5.18 10.69 -17.10
CA HIS A 114 5.37 12.00 -17.72
C HIS A 114 5.15 11.90 -19.23
N THR A 115 3.99 12.34 -19.71
CA THR A 115 3.84 12.81 -21.08
C THR A 115 4.35 14.25 -21.11
N THR A 116 5.58 14.46 -21.55
CA THR A 116 6.04 15.78 -21.98
C THR A 116 5.31 16.13 -23.27
N SER A 117 4.53 17.21 -23.25
CA SER A 117 3.93 17.77 -24.46
C SER A 117 5.04 18.34 -25.34
N GLU A 118 5.48 17.61 -26.36
CA GLU A 118 6.25 18.23 -27.44
C GLU A 118 5.30 19.04 -28.32
N THR A 119 5.31 20.35 -28.11
CA THR A 119 4.74 21.31 -29.04
C THR A 119 5.60 21.35 -30.30
N LEU A 120 5.01 20.92 -31.41
CA LEU A 120 5.41 21.22 -32.78
C LEU A 120 5.71 22.72 -32.94
N GLN A 121 6.94 23.05 -33.35
CA GLN A 121 7.21 24.19 -34.23
C GLN A 121 8.59 24.07 -34.90
#